data_AF-A0A9E2GI74-F1
#
_entry.id   AF-A0A9E2GI74-F1
#
_cell.length_a   1.000
_cell.length_b   1.000
_cell.length_c   1.000
_cell.angle_alpha   90.00
_cell.angle_beta   90.00
_cell.angle_gamma   90.00
#
_symmetry.space_group_name_H-M   'P 1'
#
loop_
_entity.id
_entity.type
_entity.pdbx_description
1 polymer ?
#
loop_
_entity_poly.entity_id
_entity_poly.type
_entity_poly.pdbx_seq_one_letter_code
_entity_poly.pdbx_strand_id
1 'polypeptide(L)'
;MTFLGDHLNCRPTEVTIERSLIVQYVKEMFRRQDFPGEISIALQDSAMVNKGDVVWLSSDCEHPYDFIALPCIASLIVNLPTKIEFMKKFDVQRLEEVTAEQEADFWKSFEFQFAEYADGVKLIWE
;
A
#
# COMPACT_ATOMS: atom_id res chain seq x y z
N MET A 1 7.92 -32.89 -12.53
CA MET A 1 6.98 -31.99 -11.84
C MET A 1 7.56 -31.68 -10.48
N THR A 2 8.20 -30.53 -10.31
CA THR A 2 8.56 -30.02 -8.98
C THR A 2 7.47 -29.03 -8.59
N PHE A 3 6.69 -29.45 -7.60
CA PHE A 3 5.48 -28.80 -7.08
C PHE A 3 5.85 -27.93 -5.88
N LEU A 4 6.83 -27.04 -6.09
CA LEU A 4 7.24 -26.02 -5.14
C LEU A 4 7.38 -24.77 -6.00
N GLY A 5 6.56 -23.76 -5.69
CA GLY A 5 6.53 -22.49 -6.42
C GLY A 5 7.93 -21.98 -6.67
N ASP A 6 8.15 -21.37 -7.84
CA ASP A 6 9.45 -20.85 -8.25
C ASP A 6 10.06 -20.02 -7.11
N HIS A 7 10.96 -20.65 -6.35
CA HIS A 7 11.86 -19.95 -5.45
C HIS A 7 12.70 -19.06 -6.35
N LEU A 8 12.30 -17.79 -6.46
CA LEU A 8 13.05 -16.80 -7.19
C LEU A 8 14.39 -16.62 -6.48
N ASN A 9 15.44 -17.11 -7.13
CA ASN A 9 16.82 -17.09 -6.62
C ASN A 9 17.37 -15.67 -6.38
N CYS A 10 16.65 -14.60 -6.75
CA CYS A 10 17.09 -13.22 -6.63
C CYS A 10 15.94 -12.28 -6.27
N ARG A 11 16.19 -11.35 -5.33
CA ARG A 11 15.30 -10.24 -4.99
C ARG A 11 14.99 -9.42 -6.25
N PRO A 12 13.73 -9.07 -6.53
CA PRO A 12 13.40 -8.24 -7.68
C PRO A 12 14.08 -6.88 -7.55
N THR A 13 14.70 -6.41 -8.63
CA THR A 13 15.31 -5.07 -8.69
C THR A 13 14.33 -4.02 -9.19
N GLU A 14 13.31 -4.45 -9.93
CA GLU A 14 12.23 -3.61 -10.45
C GLU A 14 10.90 -4.37 -10.48
N VAL A 15 9.79 -3.64 -10.35
CA VAL A 15 8.43 -4.19 -10.40
C VAL A 15 7.48 -3.19 -11.05
N THR A 16 6.50 -3.71 -11.80
CA THR A 16 5.38 -2.92 -12.31
C THR A 16 4.13 -3.10 -11.44
N ILE A 17 3.55 -1.98 -11.01
CA ILE A 17 2.32 -1.89 -10.22
C ILE A 17 1.40 -0.81 -10.79
N GLU A 18 0.10 -1.09 -10.78
CA GLU A 18 -0.92 -0.13 -11.19
C GLU A 18 -1.15 0.96 -10.14
N ARG A 19 -1.18 2.22 -10.57
CA ARG A 19 -1.50 3.36 -9.69
C ARG A 19 -2.92 3.28 -9.15
N SER A 20 -3.86 2.86 -10.01
CA SER A 20 -5.28 2.71 -9.67
C SER A 20 -5.48 1.78 -8.47
N LEU A 21 -4.76 0.67 -8.44
CA LEU A 21 -4.81 -0.31 -7.36
C LEU A 21 -4.42 0.32 -6.02
N ILE A 22 -3.24 0.96 -5.97
CA ILE A 22 -2.74 1.59 -4.74
C ILE A 22 -3.67 2.72 -4.29
N VAL A 23 -4.16 3.52 -5.23
CA VAL A 23 -5.11 4.62 -4.94
C VAL A 23 -6.42 4.09 -4.36
N GLN A 24 -6.92 2.96 -4.88
CA GLN A 24 -8.12 2.32 -4.34
C GLN A 24 -7.89 1.85 -2.89
N TYR A 25 -6.78 1.18 -2.60
CA TYR A 25 -6.46 0.75 -1.24
C TYR A 25 -6.35 1.93 -0.26
N VAL A 26 -5.74 3.03 -0.67
CA VAL A 26 -5.71 4.24 0.16
C VAL A 26 -7.11 4.69 0.50
N LYS A 27 -7.99 4.86 -0.50
CA LYS A 27 -9.35 5.37 -0.30
C LYS A 27 -10.18 4.45 0.59
N GLU A 28 -10.05 3.14 0.42
CA GLU A 28 -10.82 2.15 1.18
C GLU A 28 -10.30 1.97 2.61
N MET A 29 -8.98 2.10 2.81
CA MET A 29 -8.33 1.78 4.09
C MET A 29 -7.98 3.01 4.94
N PHE A 30 -8.06 4.23 4.41
CA PHE A 30 -7.61 5.46 5.11
C PHE A 30 -8.20 5.62 6.52
N ARG A 31 -9.48 5.24 6.70
CA ARG A 31 -10.18 5.35 7.98
C ARG A 31 -9.75 4.31 9.01
N ARG A 32 -9.09 3.22 8.61
CA ARG A 32 -8.64 2.18 9.53
C ARG A 32 -7.53 2.72 10.44
N GLN A 33 -7.42 2.17 11.64
CA GLN A 33 -6.44 2.65 12.63
C GLN A 33 -4.99 2.31 12.25
N ASP A 34 -4.78 1.12 11.69
CA ASP A 34 -3.52 0.53 11.24
C ASP A 34 -2.94 1.19 9.95
N PHE A 35 -3.78 1.90 9.20
CA PHE A 35 -3.36 2.66 8.02
C PHE A 35 -2.61 3.97 8.38
N PRO A 36 -1.54 4.33 7.65
CA PRO A 36 -0.90 3.57 6.57
C PRO A 36 0.21 2.62 7.03
N GLY A 37 0.66 2.73 8.28
CA GLY A 37 1.95 2.21 8.75
C GLY A 37 2.08 0.69 8.85
N GLU A 38 0.97 -0.03 9.00
CA GLU A 38 0.97 -1.49 9.20
C GLU A 38 0.45 -2.26 7.98
N ILE A 39 0.10 -1.53 6.90
CA ILE A 39 -0.44 -2.11 5.67
C ILE A 39 0.67 -2.14 4.62
N SER A 40 1.03 -3.35 4.19
CA SER A 40 2.04 -3.60 3.16
C SER A 40 1.40 -4.10 1.87
N ILE A 41 2.10 -3.89 0.75
CA ILE A 41 1.68 -4.41 -0.56
C ILE A 41 2.72 -5.41 -1.07
N ALA A 42 2.27 -6.57 -1.54
CA ALA A 42 3.13 -7.53 -2.20
C ALA A 42 3.64 -7.00 -3.55
N LEU A 43 4.97 -6.82 -3.67
CA LEU A 43 5.57 -6.49 -4.97
C LEU A 43 5.80 -7.73 -5.85
N GLN A 44 5.54 -8.94 -5.35
CA GLN A 44 5.77 -10.18 -6.08
C GLN A 44 4.87 -11.31 -5.60
N ASP A 45 4.62 -12.27 -6.50
CA ASP A 45 3.93 -13.50 -6.15
C ASP A 45 4.79 -14.40 -5.24
N SER A 46 4.12 -15.16 -4.40
CA SER A 46 4.69 -16.14 -3.48
C SER A 46 3.74 -17.32 -3.31
N ALA A 47 4.07 -18.22 -2.39
CA ALA A 47 3.20 -19.34 -2.07
C ALA A 47 1.84 -18.90 -1.46
N MET A 48 1.77 -17.73 -0.81
CA MET A 48 0.61 -17.31 -0.01
C MET A 48 -0.06 -16.01 -0.48
N VAL A 49 0.68 -15.14 -1.19
CA VAL A 49 0.19 -13.84 -1.67
C VAL A 49 0.65 -13.59 -3.09
N ASN A 50 -0.19 -12.92 -3.88
CA ASN A 50 0.11 -12.50 -5.24
C ASN A 50 0.58 -11.04 -5.26
N LYS A 51 1.29 -10.64 -6.31
CA LYS A 51 1.67 -9.26 -6.55
C LYS A 51 0.44 -8.36 -6.56
N GLY A 52 0.49 -7.29 -5.78
CA GLY A 52 -0.59 -6.33 -5.59
C GLY A 52 -1.47 -6.63 -4.38
N ASP A 53 -1.37 -7.81 -3.78
CA ASP A 53 -2.15 -8.15 -2.59
C ASP A 53 -1.75 -7.29 -1.39
N VAL A 54 -2.74 -6.95 -0.57
CA VAL A 54 -2.55 -6.27 0.71
C VAL A 54 -2.18 -7.29 1.77
N VAL A 55 -1.12 -7.00 2.52
CA VAL A 55 -0.56 -7.91 3.54
C VAL A 55 -0.50 -7.19 4.88
N TRP A 56 -1.00 -7.84 5.94
CA TRP A 56 -0.81 -7.42 7.32
C TRP A 56 0.31 -8.24 7.97
N LEU A 57 1.46 -7.60 8.18
CA LEU A 57 2.66 -8.27 8.71
C LEU A 57 2.43 -8.90 10.10
N SER A 58 1.46 -8.40 10.88
CA SER A 58 1.12 -8.93 12.20
C SER A 58 0.33 -10.23 12.19
N SER A 59 -0.12 -10.73 11.02
CA SER A 59 -1.04 -11.88 10.96
C SER A 59 -0.75 -12.87 9.84
N ASP A 60 -0.09 -12.45 8.75
CA ASP A 60 -0.01 -13.26 7.51
C ASP A 60 1.42 -13.77 7.16
N CYS A 61 2.41 -13.57 8.01
CA CYS A 61 3.83 -13.89 7.70
C CYS A 61 4.46 -14.89 8.69
N GLU A 62 4.02 -16.15 8.67
CA GLU A 62 4.65 -17.24 9.46
C GLU A 62 5.81 -17.96 8.75
N HIS A 63 6.18 -17.62 7.49
CA HIS A 63 7.30 -18.30 6.82
C HIS A 63 8.52 -17.38 6.57
N PRO A 64 9.65 -17.60 7.30
CA PRO A 64 10.87 -16.78 7.20
C PRO A 64 11.69 -16.96 5.92
N TYR A 65 11.14 -17.61 4.88
CA TYR A 65 11.88 -17.98 3.66
C TYR A 65 11.33 -17.41 2.35
N ASP A 66 10.18 -16.74 2.35
CA ASP A 66 9.67 -16.01 1.19
C ASP A 66 10.06 -14.53 1.33
N PHE A 67 11.25 -14.17 0.82
CA PHE A 67 11.72 -12.77 0.79
C PHE A 67 10.95 -11.98 -0.27
N ILE A 68 9.69 -11.65 0.02
CA ILE A 68 8.86 -10.77 -0.80
C ILE A 68 9.16 -9.33 -0.36
N ALA A 69 9.36 -8.42 -1.31
CA ALA A 69 9.36 -7.00 -0.96
C ALA A 69 7.92 -6.59 -0.60
N LEU A 70 7.72 -6.18 0.64
CA LEU A 70 6.43 -5.83 1.25
C LEU A 70 6.45 -4.39 1.77
N PRO A 71 6.70 -3.39 0.91
CA PRO A 71 6.72 -2.02 1.36
C PRO A 71 5.36 -1.62 1.91
N CYS A 72 5.42 -0.90 3.02
CA CYS A 72 4.27 -0.22 3.59
C CYS A 72 3.67 0.76 2.56
N ILE A 73 2.34 0.96 2.56
CA ILE A 73 1.67 1.95 1.70
C ILE A 73 2.28 3.35 1.91
N ALA A 74 2.71 3.68 3.12
CA ALA A 74 3.41 4.93 3.41
C ALA A 74 4.71 5.12 2.63
N SER A 75 5.37 4.02 2.24
CA SER A 75 6.57 4.02 1.39
C SER A 75 6.26 4.08 -0.11
N LEU A 76 5.01 3.83 -0.50
CA LEU A 76 4.56 3.84 -1.91
C LEU A 76 4.03 5.21 -2.34
N ILE A 77 3.43 5.98 -1.43
CA ILE A 77 2.88 7.32 -1.72
C ILE A 77 3.60 8.36 -0.86
N VAL A 78 4.37 9.21 -1.51
CA VAL A 78 5.28 10.16 -0.83
C VAL A 78 4.58 11.36 -0.22
N ASN A 79 3.37 11.68 -0.70
CA ASN A 79 2.61 12.86 -0.27
C ASN A 79 1.31 12.50 0.47
N LEU A 80 1.17 11.27 0.94
CA LEU A 80 -0.03 10.81 1.63
C LEU A 80 -0.29 11.66 2.88
N PRO A 81 -1.49 12.27 3.03
CA PRO A 81 -1.78 13.11 4.18
C PRO A 81 -1.91 12.26 5.44
N THR A 82 -1.46 12.80 6.57
CA THR A 82 -1.80 12.25 7.87
C THR A 82 -3.29 12.45 8.17
N LYS A 83 -3.86 11.62 9.05
CA LYS A 83 -5.25 11.80 9.54
C LYS A 83 -5.48 13.20 10.11
N ILE A 84 -4.47 13.76 10.78
CA ILE A 84 -4.52 15.11 11.35
C ILE A 84 -4.60 16.17 10.25
N GLU A 85 -3.77 16.08 9.21
CA GLU A 85 -3.81 17.02 8.08
C GLU A 85 -5.11 16.91 7.28
N PHE A 86 -5.63 15.69 7.12
CA PHE A 86 -6.92 15.46 6.48
C PHE A 86 -8.06 16.09 7.28
N MET A 87 -8.15 15.86 8.59
CA MET A 87 -9.18 16.47 9.46
C MET A 87 -9.08 18.00 9.47
N LYS A 88 -7.87 18.57 9.49
CA LYS A 88 -7.66 20.02 9.42
C LYS A 88 -8.23 20.66 8.16
N LYS A 89 -8.29 19.94 7.03
CA LYS A 89 -8.88 20.47 5.78
C LYS A 89 -10.39 20.68 5.87
N PHE A 90 -11.07 19.98 6.78
CA PHE A 90 -12.52 20.07 6.96
C PHE A 90 -12.92 20.77 8.26
N ASP A 91 -11.95 21.26 9.03
CA ASP A 91 -12.16 21.89 10.35
C ASP A 91 -12.91 21.00 11.34
N VAL A 92 -12.60 19.70 11.34
CA VAL A 92 -13.19 18.70 12.26
C VAL A 92 -12.18 18.21 13.30
N GLN A 93 -12.69 17.74 14.43
CA GLN A 93 -11.83 17.19 15.50
C GLN A 93 -11.65 15.69 15.41
N ARG A 94 -12.60 14.98 14.79
CA ARG A 94 -12.58 13.52 14.66
C ARG A 94 -12.85 13.09 13.22
N LEU A 95 -12.28 11.95 12.84
CA LEU A 95 -12.35 11.46 11.47
C LEU A 95 -13.79 11.07 11.09
N GLU A 96 -14.59 10.66 12.06
CA GLU A 96 -16.00 10.27 11.87
C GLU A 96 -16.90 11.45 11.51
N GLU A 97 -16.46 12.69 11.77
CA GLU A 97 -17.19 13.91 11.40
C GLU A 97 -17.04 14.24 9.91
N VAL A 98 -16.06 13.64 9.21
CA VAL A 98 -15.91 13.80 7.76
C VAL A 98 -16.95 12.94 7.05
N THR A 99 -17.85 13.60 6.33
CA THR A 99 -18.86 12.91 5.52
C THR A 99 -18.22 12.15 4.36
N ALA A 100 -18.92 11.12 3.86
CA ALA A 100 -18.45 10.36 2.70
C ALA A 100 -18.31 11.24 1.44
N GLU A 101 -19.15 12.26 1.28
CA GLU A 101 -19.09 13.20 0.15
C GLU A 101 -17.83 14.08 0.22
N GLN A 102 -17.54 14.67 1.39
CA GLN A 102 -16.32 15.45 1.62
C GLN A 102 -15.06 14.65 1.34
N GLU A 103 -15.02 13.41 1.83
CA GLU A 103 -13.90 12.52 1.59
C GLU A 103 -13.76 12.16 0.10
N ALA A 104 -14.86 11.82 -0.57
CA ALA A 104 -14.85 11.51 -1.99
C ALA A 104 -14.35 12.71 -2.83
N ASP A 105 -14.77 13.93 -2.50
CA ASP A 105 -14.36 15.13 -3.23
C ASP A 105 -12.90 15.50 -2.98
N PHE A 106 -12.41 15.28 -1.75
CA PHE A 106 -10.99 15.38 -1.47
C PHE A 106 -10.18 14.40 -2.33
N TRP A 107 -10.56 13.12 -2.33
CA TRP A 107 -9.82 12.11 -3.09
C TRP A 107 -9.94 12.24 -4.61
N LYS A 108 -10.97 12.93 -5.13
CA LYS A 108 -11.07 13.29 -6.56
C LYS A 108 -10.10 14.40 -6.96
N SER A 109 -9.83 15.33 -6.06
CA SER A 109 -8.95 16.49 -6.30
C SER A 109 -7.52 16.28 -5.84
N PHE A 110 -7.26 15.22 -5.06
CA PHE A 110 -5.94 14.90 -4.54
C PHE A 110 -5.02 14.32 -5.64
N GLU A 111 -3.91 15.00 -5.90
CA GLU A 111 -2.88 14.53 -6.81
C GLU A 111 -1.90 13.59 -6.08
N PHE A 112 -2.05 12.28 -6.30
CA PHE A 112 -1.17 11.28 -5.71
C PHE A 112 0.24 11.35 -6.30
N GLN A 113 1.24 11.42 -5.42
CA GLN A 113 2.65 11.31 -5.78
C GLN A 113 3.17 9.95 -5.33
N PHE A 114 3.67 9.17 -6.27
CA PHE A 114 4.14 7.82 -6.01
C PHE A 114 5.66 7.78 -5.90
N ALA A 115 6.18 6.93 -5.04
CA ALA A 115 7.61 6.74 -4.87
C ALA A 115 8.24 6.07 -6.10
N GLU A 116 9.48 6.43 -6.43
CA GLU A 116 10.25 5.74 -7.47
C GLU A 116 10.87 4.43 -6.98
N TYR A 117 11.05 4.29 -5.66
CA TYR A 117 11.67 3.13 -5.02
C TYR A 117 10.97 2.83 -3.69
N ALA A 118 10.80 1.54 -3.38
CA ALA A 118 10.40 1.09 -2.06
C ALA A 118 11.08 -0.24 -1.72
N ASP A 119 11.55 -0.39 -0.48
CA ASP A 119 12.32 -1.55 -0.01
C ASP A 119 13.42 -2.00 -1.00
N GLY A 120 14.19 -1.04 -1.53
CA GLY A 120 15.29 -1.33 -2.45
C GLY A 120 14.87 -1.86 -3.83
N VAL A 121 13.58 -1.83 -4.17
CA VAL A 121 13.03 -2.20 -5.48
C VAL A 121 12.61 -0.93 -6.21
N LYS A 122 12.94 -0.83 -7.50
CA LYS A 122 12.46 0.25 -8.39
C LYS A 122 10.99 0.01 -8.76
N LEU A 123 10.16 1.03 -8.62
CA LEU A 123 8.73 0.97 -8.93
C LEU A 123 8.46 1.56 -10.31
N ILE A 124 7.85 0.75 -11.18
CA ILE A 124 7.32 1.16 -12.47
C ILE A 124 5.81 1.27 -12.31
N TRP A 125 5.27 2.47 -12.56
CA TRP A 125 3.87 2.76 -12.34
C TRP A 125 3.10 2.78 -13.66
N GLU A 126 2.09 1.91 -13.77
CA GLU A 126 1.09 1.90 -14.86
C GLU A 126 -0.17 2.71 -14.48
#